data_AF-A0A251URS5-F1
#
_entry.id   AF-A0A251URS5-F1
#
_cell.length_a   1.000
_cell.length_b   1.000
_cell.length_c   1.000
_cell.angle_alpha   90.00
_cell.angle_beta   90.00
_cell.angle_gamma   90.00
#
_symmetry.space_group_name_H-M   'P 1'
#
loop_
_entity.id
_entity.type
_entity.pdbx_description
1 polymer ?
#
loop_
_entity_poly.entity_id
_entity_poly.type
_entity_poly.pdbx_seq_one_letter_code
_entity_poly.pdbx_strand_id
1 'polypeptide(L)' 'MKVRVVQRTMLELLNQVDGFSSDERIKVITTTNRADNLDPALMRSGQLDRRIEFPHRTEEARAPIMQVFICIINLSY' A
#
# COMPACT_ATOMS: atom_id res chain seq x y z
N MET A 1 20.30 8.10 15.51
CA MET A 1 20.77 6.81 14.97
C MET A 1 19.68 5.74 14.79
N LYS A 2 18.40 5.96 15.15
CA LYS A 2 17.34 4.92 15.09
C LYS A 2 16.60 4.77 13.75
N VAL A 3 16.44 5.84 12.95
CA VAL A 3 15.62 5.80 11.71
C VAL A 3 16.30 5.05 10.55
N ARG A 4 17.63 5.19 10.41
CA ARG A 4 18.37 4.57 9.30
C ARG A 4 18.46 3.05 9.39
N VAL A 5 18.43 2.49 10.60
CA VAL A 5 18.49 1.02 10.80
C VAL A 5 17.19 0.38 10.30
N VAL A 6 16.04 0.96 10.66
CA VAL A 6 14.73 0.46 10.24
C VAL A 6 14.58 0.47 8.71
N GLN A 7 15.03 1.52 8.03
CA GLN A 7 15.00 1.58 6.56
C GLN A 7 15.89 0.49 5.92
N ARG A 8 17.08 0.22 6.46
CA ARG A 8 17.96 -0.84 5.94
C ARG A 8 17.37 -2.23 6.16
N THR A 9 16.84 -2.50 7.35
CA THR A 9 16.20 -3.79 7.64
C THR A 9 14.96 -4.02 6.76
N MET A 10 14.21 -2.96 6.45
CA MET A 10 13.08 -3.03 5.52
C MET A 10 13.53 -3.36 4.09
N LEU A 11 14.61 -2.74 3.61
CA LEU A 11 15.19 -3.04 2.29
C LEU A 11 15.72 -4.47 2.21
N GLU A 12 16.34 -4.98 3.27
CA GLU A 12 16.82 -6.37 3.34
C GLU A 12 15.66 -7.37 3.29
N LEU A 13 14.56 -7.12 4.01
CA LEU A 13 13.35 -7.93 3.93
C LEU A 13 12.74 -7.92 2.53
N LEU A 14 12.67 -6.75 1.89
CA LEU A 14 12.14 -6.62 0.54
C LEU A 14 13.01 -7.35 -0.49
N ASN A 15 14.34 -7.30 -0.36
CA ASN A 15 15.25 -8.07 -1.20
C ASN A 15 15.11 -9.58 -1.02
N GLN A 16 14.85 -10.04 0.21
CA GLN A 16 14.55 -11.47 0.44
C GLN A 16 13.24 -11.88 -0.22
N VAL A 17 12.21 -11.02 -0.16
CA VAL A 17 10.92 -11.21 -0.81
C VAL A 17 11.03 -11.23 -2.34
N ASP A 18 11.88 -10.36 -2.92
CA ASP A 18 12.18 -10.31 -4.35
C ASP A 18 12.88 -11.60 -4.85
N GLY A 19 13.63 -12.27 -3.98
CA GLY A 19 14.22 -13.58 -4.24
C GLY A 19 13.20 -14.71 -4.52
N PHE A 20 11.91 -14.50 -4.23
CA PHE A 20 10.83 -15.45 -4.51
C PHE A 20 10.08 -15.17 -5.83
N SER A 21 10.59 -14.26 -6.66
CA SER A 21 9.97 -13.65 -7.86
C SER A 21 9.37 -14.57 -8.95
N SER A 22 9.37 -15.89 -8.78
CA SER A 22 8.75 -16.83 -9.72
C SER A 22 7.69 -17.76 -9.12
N ASP A 23 7.38 -17.65 -7.83
CA ASP A 23 6.27 -18.41 -7.25
C ASP A 23 4.97 -17.59 -7.30
N GLU A 24 4.09 -17.86 -8.27
CA GLU A 24 2.78 -17.19 -8.46
C GLU A 24 1.87 -17.22 -7.22
N ARG A 25 2.21 -18.05 -6.21
CA ARG A 25 1.46 -18.22 -4.97
C ARG A 25 1.62 -17.07 -3.99
N ILE A 26 2.69 -16.28 -4.06
CA ILE A 26 2.98 -15.23 -3.08
C ILE A 26 2.85 -13.85 -3.72
N LYS A 27 1.91 -13.05 -3.22
CA LYS A 27 1.71 -11.65 -3.64
C LYS A 27 2.00 -10.74 -2.47
N VAL A 28 2.79 -9.69 -2.71
CA VAL A 28 3.18 -8.72 -1.69
C VAL A 28 2.46 -7.42 -1.98
N ILE A 29 1.75 -6.89 -0.98
CA ILE A 29 1.06 -5.60 -1.06
C ILE A 29 1.72 -4.67 -0.06
N THR A 30 2.20 -3.53 -0.55
CA THR A 30 2.76 -2.45 0.27
C THR A 30 1.85 -1.23 0.20
N THR A 31 1.80 -0.46 1.29
CA THR A 31 1.01 0.78 1.35
C THR A 31 1.89 1.89 1.92
N THR A 32 1.73 3.10 1.38
CA THR A 32 2.39 4.29 1.90
C THR A 32 1.50 5.50 1.70
N ASN A 33 1.42 6.34 2.74
CA ASN A 33 0.78 7.65 2.66
C ASN A 33 1.76 8.76 2.24
N ARG A 34 3.04 8.42 2.05
CA ARG A 34 4.13 9.34 1.68
C ARG A 34 4.98 8.74 0.56
N ALA A 35 4.42 8.74 -0.65
CA ALA A 35 5.10 8.20 -1.83
C ALA A 35 6.32 9.05 -2.26
N ASP A 36 6.35 10.32 -1.85
CA ASP A 36 7.44 11.28 -2.04
C ASP A 36 8.74 10.87 -1.33
N ASN A 37 8.62 10.18 -0.19
CA ASN A 37 9.75 9.78 0.66
C ASN A 37 10.23 8.34 0.41
N LEU A 38 9.71 7.67 -0.62
CA LEU A 38 10.07 6.29 -0.92
C LEU A 38 11.43 6.20 -1.61
N ASP A 39 12.23 5.18 -1.27
CA ASP A 39 13.49 4.91 -1.96
C ASP A 39 13.21 4.56 -3.44
N PRO A 40 13.79 5.28 -4.42
CA PRO A 40 13.65 4.97 -5.84
C PRO A 40 14.08 3.54 -6.21
N ALA A 41 14.92 2.89 -5.40
CA ALA A 41 15.31 1.50 -5.61
C ALA A 41 14.11 0.54 -5.58
N LEU A 42 13.13 0.80 -4.70
CA LEU A 42 11.90 0.00 -4.59
C LEU A 42 10.97 0.13 -5.79
N MET A 43 11.17 1.17 -6.60
CA MET A 43 10.37 1.47 -7.80
C MET A 43 10.94 0.83 -9.07
N ARG A 44 12.04 0.08 -8.97
CA ARG A 44 12.65 -0.62 -10.11
C ARG A 44 11.83 -1.88 -10.46
N SER A 45 11.86 -2.25 -11.74
CA SER A 45 11.17 -3.46 -12.23
C SER A 45 11.64 -4.69 -11.46
N GLY A 46 10.68 -5.51 -11.00
CA GLY A 46 10.94 -6.72 -10.22
C GLY A 46 10.53 -6.60 -8.74
N GLN A 47 10.44 -5.39 -8.18
CA GLN A 47 10.13 -5.19 -6.75
C GLN A 47 8.69 -4.73 -6.50
N LEU A 48 8.32 -3.56 -7.04
CA LEU A 48 6.96 -3.01 -6.95
C LEU A 48 6.47 -2.65 -8.36
N ASP A 49 6.01 -3.65 -9.10
CA ASP A 49 5.65 -3.47 -10.52
C ASP A 49 4.33 -2.70 -10.73
N ARG A 50 3.42 -2.75 -9.75
CA ARG A 50 2.09 -2.12 -9.84
C ARG A 50 1.92 -1.04 -8.78
N ARG A 51 1.64 0.18 -9.25
CA ARG A 51 1.25 1.30 -8.39
C ARG A 51 -0.23 1.58 -8.54
N ILE A 52 -0.92 1.74 -7.42
CA ILE A 52 -2.30 2.19 -7.37
C ILE A 52 -2.30 3.42 -6.47
N GLU A 53 -2.68 4.56 -7.06
CA GLU A 53 -2.82 5.81 -6.31
C GLU A 53 -4.26 5.94 -5.80
N PHE A 54 -4.39 6.38 -4.55
CA PHE A 54 -5.68 6.64 -3.91
C PHE A 54 -5.89 8.15 -3.81
N PRO A 55 -6.56 8.77 -4.80
CA PRO A 55 -6.87 10.19 -4.73
C PRO A 55 -7.92 10.48 -3.63
N HIS A 56 -8.04 11.75 -3.27
CA HIS A 56 -9.13 12.20 -2.43
C HIS A 56 -10.48 11.89 -3.09
N ARG A 57 -11.45 11.47 -2.27
CA ARG A 57 -12.77 11.10 -2.77
C ARG A 57 -13.55 12.32 -3.25
N THR A 58 -14.08 12.22 -4.45
CA THR A 58 -15.04 13.17 -5.03
C THR A 58 -16.33 13.20 -4.22
N GLU A 59 -17.13 14.25 -4.39
CA GLU A 59 -18.42 14.38 -3.73
C GLU A 59 -19.36 13.22 -4.06
N GLU A 60 -19.41 12.82 -5.33
CA GLU A 60 -20.16 11.68 -5.84
C GLU A 60 -19.76 10.36 -5.18
N ALA A 61 -18.46 10.17 -4.91
CA ALA A 61 -17.94 8.96 -4.26
C ALA A 61 -18.23 8.92 -2.74
N ARG A 62 -18.57 10.06 -2.11
CA ARG A 62 -18.86 10.10 -0.66
C ARG A 62 -20.23 9.52 -0.33
N ALA A 63 -21.24 9.81 -1.14
CA ALA A 63 -22.61 9.32 -0.93
C ALA A 63 -22.72 7.79 -0.78
N PRO A 64 -22.20 6.96 -1.72
CA PRO A 64 -22.30 5.50 -1.59
C PRO A 64 -21.51 4.96 -0.40
N ILE A 65 -20.38 5.59 -0.06
CA ILE A 65 -19.56 5.18 1.08
C ILE A 65 -20.28 5.47 2.40
N MET A 66 -20.88 6.65 2.51
CA MET A 66 -21.72 7.01 3.65
C MET A 66 -22.88 6.03 3.79
N GLN A 67 -23.53 5.65 2.69
CA GLN A 67 -24.63 4.69 2.70
C GLN A 67 -24.20 3.31 3.23
N VAL A 68 -23.02 2.82 2.85
CA VAL A 68 -22.44 1.59 3.40
C VAL A 68 -22.20 1.72 4.91
N PHE A 69 -21.61 2.83 5.36
CA PHE A 69 -21.36 3.06 6.79
C PHE A 69 -22.66 3.14 7.60
N ILE A 70 -23.69 3.82 7.11
CA ILE A 70 -25.00 3.92 7.77
C ILE A 70 -25.68 2.56 7.86
N CYS A 71 -25.61 1.75 6.80
CA CYS A 71 -26.14 0.39 6.77
C CYS A 71 -25.50 -0.49 7.84
N ILE A 72 -24.17 -0.40 8.03
CA ILE A 72 -23.45 -1.10 9.09
C ILE A 72 -23.93 -0.67 10.49
N ILE A 73 -24.23 0.63 10.66
CA ILE A 73 -24.54 1.22 11.96
C ILE A 73 -25.98 0.90 12.42
N ASN A 74 -26.82 0.20 11.64
CA ASN A 74 -28.23 -0.08 11.99
C ASN A 74 -28.96 1.18 12.47
N LEU A 75 -28.79 2.30 11.76
CA LEU A 75 -29.66 3.45 11.89
C LEU A 75 -31.01 3.13 11.22
N SER A 76 -31.71 2.17 11.81
CA SER A 76 -33.14 1.94 11.61
C SER A 76 -33.87 2.90 12.53
N TYR A 77 -34.27 4.04 11.98
CA TYR A 77 -35.38 4.85 12.47
C TYR A 77 -36.46 4.88 11.40
#